data_AF-A0A915Z6R0-F1
#
_entry.id   AF-A0A915Z6R0-F1
#
_cell.length_a   1.000
_cell.length_b   1.000
_cell.length_c   1.000
_cell.angle_alpha   90.00
_cell.angle_beta   90.00
_cell.angle_gamma   90.00
#
_symmetry.space_group_name_H-M   'P 1'
#
loop_
_entity.id
_entity.type
_entity.pdbx_description
1 polymer ?
#
loop_
_entity_poly.entity_id
_entity_poly.type
_entity_poly.pdbx_seq_one_letter_code
_entity_poly.pdbx_strand_id
1 'polypeptide(L)'
;MSTQAIPAKPTYREIESALIAVIKAGILYKKPKDGKFMLCYKQRIIKLRQAEEPENFVLETAQSILPNKTKYQQILENYKTWYSREPKLLSAINKLYRLYYELAKDYFLTDSQADDEVEDYLNS
;
A
#
# COMPACT_ATOMS: atom_id res chain seq x y z
N MET A 1 -22.38 6.52 28.56
CA MET A 1 -22.06 5.43 27.61
C MET A 1 -21.18 6.03 26.53
N SER A 2 -19.88 5.74 26.57
CA SER A 2 -18.93 6.29 25.61
C SER A 2 -18.97 5.43 24.35
N THR A 3 -19.58 5.95 23.28
CA THR A 3 -19.52 5.32 21.96
C THR A 3 -18.06 5.30 21.53
N GLN A 4 -17.40 4.13 21.60
CA GLN A 4 -16.12 3.94 20.95
C GLN A 4 -16.37 4.08 19.45
N ALA A 5 -15.99 5.22 18.88
CA ALA A 5 -16.00 5.42 17.45
C ALA A 5 -15.08 4.37 16.83
N ILE A 6 -15.61 3.52 15.96
CA ILE A 6 -14.79 2.65 15.12
C ILE A 6 -13.82 3.59 14.39
N PRO A 7 -12.48 3.40 14.51
CA PRO A 7 -11.54 4.27 13.83
C PRO A 7 -11.85 4.21 12.33
N ALA A 8 -12.09 5.37 11.73
CA ALA A 8 -12.41 5.47 10.32
C ALA A 8 -11.28 4.85 9.50
N LYS A 9 -11.64 4.00 8.53
CA LYS A 9 -10.67 3.47 7.56
C LYS A 9 -10.02 4.63 6.80
N PRO A 10 -8.73 4.51 6.40
CA PRO A 10 -8.08 5.52 5.58
C PRO A 10 -8.87 5.80 4.30
N THR A 11 -8.95 7.07 3.91
CA THR A 11 -9.62 7.49 2.66
C THR A 11 -8.69 7.43 1.47
N TYR A 12 -9.24 7.36 0.25
CA TYR A 12 -8.45 7.42 -0.98
C TYR A 12 -7.59 8.69 -1.06
N ARG A 13 -8.04 9.81 -0.49
CA ARG A 13 -7.31 11.09 -0.48
C ARG A 13 -6.08 11.04 0.41
N GLU A 14 -6.15 10.33 1.53
CA GLU A 14 -5.00 10.11 2.41
C GLU A 14 -3.96 9.21 1.73
N ILE A 15 -4.42 8.18 1.01
CA ILE A 15 -3.55 7.31 0.20
C ILE A 15 -2.89 8.11 -0.94
N GLU A 16 -3.66 8.90 -1.69
CA GLU A 16 -3.12 9.75 -2.76
C GLU A 16 -2.07 10.72 -2.22
N SER A 17 -2.36 11.38 -1.10
CA SER A 17 -1.44 12.29 -0.43
C SER A 17 -0.15 11.59 -0.02
N ALA A 18 -0.24 10.36 0.51
CA ALA A 18 0.92 9.55 0.85
C ALA A 18 1.74 9.13 -0.39
N LEU A 19 1.08 8.72 -1.48
CA LEU A 19 1.74 8.41 -2.76
C LEU A 19 2.52 9.63 -3.30
N ILE A 20 1.90 10.81 -3.28
CA ILE A 20 2.54 12.08 -3.68
C ILE A 20 3.73 12.39 -2.76
N ALA A 21 3.61 12.14 -1.45
CA ALA A 21 4.72 12.34 -0.50
C ALA A 21 5.92 11.43 -0.81
N VAL A 22 5.69 10.17 -1.22
CA VAL A 22 6.77 9.27 -1.67
C VAL A 22 7.47 9.82 -2.92
N ILE A 23 6.71 10.28 -3.92
CA ILE A 23 7.28 10.89 -5.13
C ILE A 23 8.07 12.16 -4.80
N LYS A 24 7.52 13.05 -3.97
CA LYS A 24 8.21 14.27 -3.51
C LYS A 24 9.53 13.92 -2.82
N ALA A 25 9.53 12.94 -1.92
CA ALA A 25 10.75 12.49 -1.26
C ALA A 25 11.74 11.88 -2.25
N GLY A 26 11.28 11.07 -3.21
CA GLY A 26 12.11 10.52 -4.28
C GLY A 26 12.81 11.60 -5.11
N ILE A 27 12.11 12.70 -5.43
CA ILE A 27 12.70 13.86 -6.12
C ILE A 27 13.79 14.51 -5.26
N LEU A 28 13.55 14.70 -3.96
CA LEU A 28 14.53 15.30 -3.04
C LEU A 28 15.82 14.46 -2.91
N TYR A 29 15.70 13.13 -2.94
CA TYR A 29 16.84 12.21 -2.96
C TYR A 29 17.36 11.89 -4.37
N LYS A 30 16.96 12.69 -5.38
CA LYS A 30 17.44 12.57 -6.76
C LYS A 30 17.23 11.18 -7.39
N LYS A 31 16.14 10.48 -7.04
CA LYS A 31 15.76 9.24 -7.71
C LYS A 31 15.51 9.52 -9.21
N PRO A 32 15.98 8.66 -10.14
CA PRO A 32 15.72 8.82 -11.57
C PRO A 32 14.22 8.87 -11.85
N LYS A 33 13.74 9.90 -12.56
CA LYS A 33 12.31 10.12 -12.82
C LYS A 33 11.70 9.04 -13.72
N ASP A 34 12.51 8.51 -14.62
CA ASP A 34 12.27 7.36 -15.49
C ASP A 34 12.60 6.01 -14.82
N GLY A 35 13.17 6.04 -13.61
CA GLY A 35 13.46 4.84 -12.84
C GLY A 35 12.20 4.12 -12.39
N LYS A 36 12.28 2.77 -12.34
CA LYS A 36 11.17 1.88 -11.94
C LYS A 36 10.47 2.33 -10.66
N PHE A 37 11.23 2.77 -9.66
CA PHE A 37 10.69 3.31 -8.40
C PHE A 37 9.71 4.47 -8.64
N MET A 38 10.15 5.52 -9.33
CA MET A 38 9.33 6.72 -9.56
C MET A 38 8.13 6.42 -10.46
N LEU A 39 8.33 5.61 -11.51
CA LEU A 39 7.26 5.23 -12.43
C LEU A 39 6.17 4.40 -11.75
N CYS A 40 6.52 3.47 -10.85
CA CYS A 40 5.54 2.67 -10.11
C CYS A 40 4.60 3.54 -9.28
N TYR A 41 5.13 4.48 -8.49
CA TYR A 41 4.29 5.37 -7.68
C TYR A 41 3.47 6.34 -8.54
N LYS A 42 4.06 6.88 -9.62
CA LYS A 42 3.33 7.72 -10.58
C LYS A 42 2.13 6.98 -11.16
N GLN A 43 2.31 5.73 -11.58
CA GLN A 43 1.25 4.94 -12.19
C GLN A 43 0.12 4.64 -11.21
N ARG A 44 0.42 4.38 -9.93
CA ARG A 44 -0.60 4.20 -8.89
C ARG A 44 -1.49 5.44 -8.74
N ILE A 45 -0.91 6.64 -8.75
CA ILE A 45 -1.68 7.90 -8.69
C ILE A 45 -2.56 8.09 -9.93
N ILE A 46 -2.01 7.82 -11.12
CA ILE A 46 -2.79 7.96 -12.37
C ILE A 46 -4.00 7.03 -12.34
N LYS A 47 -3.79 5.75 -12.02
CA LYS A 47 -4.89 4.77 -11.93
C LYS A 47 -5.91 5.16 -10.87
N LEU A 48 -5.46 5.61 -9.70
CA LEU A 48 -6.35 6.09 -8.63
C LEU A 48 -7.24 7.25 -9.11
N ARG A 49 -6.68 8.25 -9.79
CA ARG A 49 -7.43 9.40 -10.30
C ARG A 49 -8.41 9.07 -11.42
N GLN A 50 -8.20 7.95 -12.10
CA GLN A 50 -9.04 7.46 -13.18
C GLN A 50 -10.09 6.45 -12.70
N ALA A 51 -9.99 5.97 -11.47
CA ALA A 51 -10.95 5.03 -10.91
C ALA A 51 -12.31 5.70 -10.73
N GLU A 52 -13.36 5.03 -11.20
CA GLU A 52 -14.75 5.43 -10.97
C GLU A 52 -15.09 5.39 -9.48
N GLU A 53 -14.60 4.36 -8.78
CA GLU A 53 -14.73 4.18 -7.34
C GLU A 53 -13.35 4.21 -6.66
N PRO A 54 -12.81 5.40 -6.34
CA PRO A 54 -11.46 5.52 -5.82
C PRO A 54 -11.27 4.89 -4.43
N GLU A 55 -12.32 4.84 -3.60
CA GLU A 55 -12.27 4.14 -2.30
C GLU A 55 -12.14 2.62 -2.49
N ASN A 56 -12.92 2.02 -3.39
CA ASN A 56 -12.81 0.59 -3.68
C ASN A 56 -11.46 0.26 -4.34
N PHE A 57 -11.01 1.10 -5.28
CA PHE A 57 -9.71 0.92 -5.92
C PHE A 57 -8.53 0.90 -4.93
N VAL A 58 -8.50 1.79 -3.93
CA VAL A 58 -7.41 1.78 -2.93
C VAL A 58 -7.50 0.57 -1.99
N LEU A 59 -8.70 0.09 -1.69
CA LEU A 59 -8.91 -1.12 -0.89
C LEU A 59 -8.40 -2.36 -1.62
N GLU A 60 -8.83 -2.58 -2.87
CA GLU A 60 -8.36 -3.71 -3.69
C GLU A 60 -6.84 -3.66 -3.91
N THR A 61 -6.30 -2.46 -4.15
CA THR A 61 -4.85 -2.24 -4.24
C THR A 61 -4.15 -2.62 -2.93
N ALA A 62 -4.73 -2.27 -1.78
CA ALA A 62 -4.16 -2.60 -0.48
C ALA A 62 -4.16 -4.12 -0.24
N GLN A 63 -5.26 -4.81 -0.54
CA GLN A 63 -5.39 -6.27 -0.41
C GLN A 63 -4.38 -6.99 -1.31
N SER A 64 -4.26 -6.58 -2.57
CA SER A 64 -3.31 -7.16 -3.52
C SER A 64 -1.84 -6.98 -3.08
N ILE A 65 -1.49 -5.81 -2.51
CA ILE A 65 -0.13 -5.54 -2.04
C ILE A 65 0.16 -6.26 -0.71
N LEU A 66 -0.84 -6.35 0.16
CA LEU A 66 -0.74 -6.85 1.54
C LEU A 66 -1.76 -7.97 1.77
N PRO A 67 -1.55 -9.17 1.20
CA PRO A 67 -2.47 -10.30 1.41
C PRO A 67 -2.46 -10.83 2.85
N ASN A 68 -1.38 -10.58 3.62
CA ASN A 68 -1.26 -10.98 5.01
C ASN A 68 -0.28 -10.10 5.80
N LYS A 69 -0.30 -10.27 7.13
CA LYS A 69 0.56 -9.51 8.07
C LYS A 69 2.05 -9.78 7.85
N THR A 70 2.44 -11.00 7.51
CA THR A 70 3.84 -11.38 7.24
C THR A 70 4.38 -10.59 6.06
N LYS A 71 3.60 -10.46 4.97
CA LYS A 71 3.99 -9.67 3.80
C LYS A 71 4.18 -8.19 4.14
N TYR A 72 3.30 -7.63 4.96
CA TYR A 72 3.45 -6.25 5.46
C TYR A 72 4.78 -6.04 6.20
N GLN A 73 5.11 -6.93 7.15
CA GLN A 73 6.36 -6.84 7.91
C GLN A 73 7.60 -6.96 7.00
N GLN A 74 7.59 -7.91 6.07
CA GLN A 74 8.67 -8.09 5.09
C GLN A 74 8.89 -6.83 4.24
N ILE A 75 7.81 -6.18 3.80
CA ILE A 75 7.90 -4.95 3.00
C ILE A 75 8.58 -3.83 3.80
N LEU A 76 8.21 -3.64 5.07
CA LEU A 76 8.82 -2.62 5.92
C LEU A 76 10.32 -2.87 6.13
N GLU A 77 10.74 -4.10 6.40
CA GLU A 77 12.15 -4.45 6.57
C GLU A 77 12.95 -4.29 5.27
N ASN A 78 12.37 -4.65 4.12
CA ASN A 78 13.00 -4.44 2.81
C ASN A 78 13.26 -2.96 2.55
N TYR A 79 12.26 -2.10 2.74
CA TYR A 79 12.44 -0.67 2.54
C TYR A 79 13.39 -0.03 3.54
N LYS A 80 13.36 -0.47 4.80
CA LYS A 80 14.34 -0.06 5.81
C LYS A 80 15.76 -0.41 5.38
N THR A 81 15.97 -1.61 4.84
CA THR A 81 17.26 -2.05 4.31
C THR A 81 17.70 -1.18 3.14
N TRP A 82 16.84 -0.97 2.15
CA TRP A 82 17.18 -0.23 0.93
C TRP A 82 17.35 1.28 1.14
N TYR A 83 16.61 1.88 2.07
CA TYR A 83 16.51 3.33 2.21
C TYR A 83 16.83 3.83 3.63
N SER A 84 17.58 3.05 4.42
CA SER A 84 18.05 3.44 5.76
C SER A 84 18.77 4.79 5.81
N ARG A 85 19.50 5.14 4.75
CA ARG A 85 20.23 6.42 4.61
C ARG A 85 19.39 7.56 4.02
N GLU A 86 18.12 7.31 3.73
CA GLU A 86 17.18 8.26 3.11
C GLU A 86 15.94 8.44 4.01
N PRO A 87 16.10 8.99 5.23
CA PRO A 87 15.09 8.90 6.29
C PRO A 87 13.73 9.52 5.92
N LYS A 88 13.73 10.61 5.15
CA LYS A 88 12.46 11.22 4.68
C LYS A 88 11.74 10.34 3.65
N LEU A 89 12.48 9.62 2.80
CA LEU A 89 11.90 8.69 1.84
C LEU A 89 11.34 7.47 2.56
N LEU A 90 12.14 6.87 3.44
CA LEU A 90 11.73 5.73 4.25
C LEU A 90 10.49 6.06 5.09
N SER A 91 10.45 7.23 5.73
CA SER A 91 9.28 7.68 6.49
C SER A 91 8.01 7.82 5.62
N ALA A 92 8.13 8.40 4.42
CA ALA A 92 7.01 8.53 3.50
C ALA A 92 6.48 7.17 3.02
N ILE A 93 7.38 6.23 2.71
CA ILE A 93 7.05 4.86 2.34
C ILE A 93 6.35 4.15 3.50
N ASN A 94 6.92 4.18 4.70
CA ASN A 94 6.34 3.54 5.89
C ASN A 94 4.94 4.08 6.19
N LYS A 95 4.72 5.40 6.04
CA LYS A 95 3.40 6.00 6.19
C LYS A 95 2.40 5.44 5.16
N LEU A 96 2.78 5.37 3.88
CA LEU A 96 1.92 4.81 2.84
C LEU A 96 1.54 3.35 3.14
N TYR A 97 2.52 2.49 3.46
CA TYR A 97 2.25 1.08 3.71
C TYR A 97 1.47 0.84 5.00
N ARG A 98 1.59 1.72 6.01
CA ARG A 98 0.71 1.68 7.18
C ARG A 98 -0.74 1.97 6.78
N LEU A 99 -1.00 2.95 5.90
CA LEU A 99 -2.36 3.23 5.45
C LEU A 99 -2.94 2.04 4.66
N TYR A 100 -2.15 1.41 3.79
CA TYR A 100 -2.57 0.17 3.13
C TYR A 100 -2.84 -0.96 4.13
N TYR A 101 -2.02 -1.11 5.17
CA TYR A 101 -2.26 -2.11 6.22
C TYR A 101 -3.59 -1.89 6.93
N GLU A 102 -3.91 -0.65 7.32
CA GLU A 102 -5.19 -0.34 7.97
C GLU A 102 -6.40 -0.61 7.06
N LEU A 103 -6.25 -0.50 5.74
CA LEU A 103 -7.29 -0.88 4.78
C LEU A 103 -7.46 -2.41 4.64
N ALA A 104 -6.34 -3.13 4.54
CA ALA A 104 -6.33 -4.54 4.14
C ALA A 104 -6.41 -5.53 5.30
N LYS A 105 -6.01 -5.14 6.53
CA LYS A 105 -5.83 -6.09 7.66
C LYS A 105 -7.06 -6.92 8.02
N ASP A 106 -8.26 -6.38 7.80
CA ASP A 106 -9.52 -7.06 8.08
C ASP A 106 -9.89 -8.08 6.98
N TYR A 107 -9.14 -8.11 5.87
CA TYR A 107 -9.32 -8.96 4.69
C TYR A 107 -8.11 -9.87 4.43
N PHE A 108 -7.20 -10.00 5.40
CA PHE A 108 -6.05 -10.87 5.22
C PHE A 108 -6.51 -12.31 5.00
N LEU A 109 -5.94 -12.94 3.98
CA LEU A 109 -6.21 -14.33 3.65
C LEU A 109 -5.80 -15.20 4.83
N THR A 110 -6.74 -16.04 5.25
CA THR A 110 -6.44 -17.19 6.09
C THR A 110 -5.82 -18.30 5.25
N ASP A 111 -5.08 -19.22 5.88
CA ASP A 111 -4.49 -20.37 5.17
C ASP A 111 -5.57 -21.16 4.40
N SER A 112 -6.76 -21.34 5.00
CA SER A 112 -7.90 -21.99 4.34
C SER A 112 -8.36 -21.27 3.07
N GLN A 113 -8.40 -19.94 3.06
CA GLN A 113 -8.81 -19.19 1.86
C GLN A 113 -7.75 -19.25 0.76
N ALA A 114 -6.48 -19.33 1.13
CA ALA A 114 -5.40 -19.54 0.17
C ALA A 114 -5.45 -20.94 -0.44
N ASP A 115 -5.77 -21.96 0.37
CA ASP A 115 -5.97 -23.34 -0.11
C ASP A 115 -7.15 -23.41 -1.09
N ASP A 116 -8.28 -22.76 -0.78
CA ASP A 116 -9.44 -22.67 -1.67
C ASP A 116 -9.10 -21.99 -3.02
N GLU A 117 -8.34 -20.86 -3.00
CA GLU A 117 -7.88 -20.20 -4.23
C GLU A 117 -6.95 -21.09 -5.07
N VAL A 118 -6.10 -21.90 -4.42
CA VAL A 118 -5.23 -22.86 -5.10
C VAL A 118 -6.05 -23.97 -5.74
N GLU A 119 -7.03 -24.53 -5.03
CA GLU A 119 -7.91 -25.56 -5.58
C GLU A 119 -8.74 -25.05 -6.76
N ASP A 120 -9.30 -23.84 -6.67
CA ASP A 120 -10.05 -23.22 -7.78
C ASP A 120 -9.15 -23.02 -9.01
N TYR A 121 -7.94 -22.45 -8.81
CA TYR A 121 -6.97 -22.23 -9.88
C TYR A 121 -6.50 -23.52 -10.56
N LEU A 122 -6.34 -24.61 -9.81
CA LEU A 122 -5.93 -25.90 -10.38
C LEU A 122 -7.06 -26.60 -11.17
N ASN A 123 -8.32 -26.24 -10.91
CA ASN A 123 -9.49 -26.85 -11.53
C ASN A 123 -10.15 -25.99 -12.62
N SER A 124 -9.64 -24.77 -12.88
CA SER A 124 -10.07 -23.86 -13.95
C SER A 124 -9.30 -24.05 -15.26
#